data_AF-A0ABC9EZ54-F1
#
_entry.id   AF-A0ABC9EZ54-F1
#
_cell.length_a   1.000
_cell.length_b   1.000
_cell.length_c   1.000
_cell.angle_alpha   90.00
_cell.angle_beta   90.00
_cell.angle_gamma   90.00
#
_symmetry.space_group_name_H-M   'P 1'
#
loop_
_entity.id
_entity.type
_entity.pdbx_description
1 polymer ?
#
loop_
_entity_poly.entity_id
_entity_poly.type
_entity_poly.pdbx_seq_one_letter_code
_entity_poly.pdbx_strand_id
1 'polypeptide(L)'
;MELAPLLLLLLLLPAAAMAVAAGGEPVAAHPGYALGGAEEACGVAEAEAEAEALPAPERREEFDGGRIVDISHYYREDMPAWESAEGSGGFLRLARSMRNGSDIANFSELRLTAHSGTHVDAPGHVFEHYYDAGFDVDTLDLAVLNGPALLVDVPRDKNITAEVMASLHIPKGVRRVLFRTLNTDRKLMWKKEFDTSFVGFMKDGAQWLVDNTDIKLVVHCRG
;
A
#
# COMPACT_ATOMS: atom_id res chain seq x y z
N MET A 1 -15.78 64.10 -34.81
CA MET A 1 -15.78 63.03 -35.83
C MET A 1 -15.36 61.77 -35.10
N GLU A 2 -16.23 61.23 -34.23
CA GLU A 2 -17.26 60.24 -34.59
C GLU A 2 -16.64 59.03 -35.30
N LEU A 3 -16.50 57.90 -34.59
CA LEU A 3 -17.42 56.76 -34.73
C LEU A 3 -17.12 55.70 -33.66
N ALA A 4 -18.17 55.34 -32.93
CA ALA A 4 -18.25 54.29 -31.91
C ALA A 4 -18.36 52.89 -32.57
N PRO A 5 -18.27 51.79 -31.79
CA PRO A 5 -17.92 50.47 -32.27
C PRO A 5 -19.14 49.65 -32.73
N LEU A 6 -18.96 48.82 -33.77
CA LEU A 6 -19.98 47.87 -34.21
C LEU A 6 -19.85 46.56 -33.42
N LEU A 7 -20.88 46.34 -32.60
CA LEU A 7 -21.25 45.10 -31.93
C LEU A 7 -21.43 43.98 -32.97
N LEU A 8 -20.64 42.90 -32.90
CA LEU A 8 -20.98 41.64 -33.56
C LEU A 8 -21.11 40.53 -32.51
N LEU A 9 -22.36 40.31 -32.12
CA LEU A 9 -22.84 39.21 -31.31
C LEU A 9 -22.80 37.94 -32.17
N LEU A 10 -21.93 36.98 -31.85
CA LEU A 10 -21.92 35.64 -32.46
C LEU A 10 -22.06 34.61 -31.34
N LEU A 11 -23.32 34.33 -31.00
CA LEU A 11 -23.74 33.11 -30.32
C LEU A 11 -23.78 31.99 -31.36
N LEU A 12 -23.12 30.86 -31.12
CA LEU A 12 -23.57 29.50 -31.47
C LEU A 12 -22.58 28.42 -30.96
N LEU A 13 -22.93 27.86 -29.80
CA LEU A 13 -22.75 26.47 -29.29
C LEU A 13 -21.34 25.84 -29.10
N PRO A 14 -21.16 25.03 -28.02
CA PRO A 14 -19.88 24.44 -27.66
C PRO A 14 -19.56 23.22 -28.54
N ALA A 15 -18.33 23.16 -29.05
CA ALA A 15 -17.79 21.95 -29.62
C ALA A 15 -17.66 20.90 -28.51
N ALA A 16 -18.48 19.86 -28.59
CA ALA A 16 -18.35 18.66 -27.78
C ALA A 16 -16.94 18.08 -27.99
N ALA A 17 -16.11 18.11 -26.94
CA ALA A 17 -14.90 17.33 -26.91
C ALA A 17 -15.31 15.86 -26.93
N MET A 18 -15.01 15.20 -28.05
CA MET A 18 -15.15 13.76 -28.22
C MET A 18 -14.23 13.08 -27.19
N ALA A 19 -14.82 12.57 -26.12
CA ALA A 19 -14.17 11.60 -25.26
C ALA A 19 -13.97 10.33 -26.08
N VAL A 20 -12.73 10.09 -26.52
CA VAL A 20 -12.33 8.76 -27.00
C VAL A 20 -12.28 7.87 -25.76
N ALA A 21 -13.35 7.13 -25.53
CA ALA A 21 -13.37 6.01 -24.60
C ALA A 21 -12.39 4.96 -25.14
N ALA A 22 -11.17 4.94 -24.59
CA ALA A 22 -10.28 3.80 -24.73
C ALA A 22 -10.84 2.67 -23.85
N GLY A 23 -11.87 1.99 -24.36
CA GLY A 23 -12.34 0.72 -23.84
C GLY A 23 -11.34 -0.36 -24.20
N GLY A 24 -10.32 -0.52 -23.37
CA GLY A 24 -9.52 -1.73 -23.30
C GLY A 24 -9.70 -2.30 -21.90
N GLU A 25 -9.98 -3.59 -21.79
CA GLU A 25 -9.97 -4.27 -20.50
C GLU A 25 -8.65 -3.98 -19.76
N PRO A 26 -8.68 -3.71 -18.45
CA PRO A 26 -7.45 -3.49 -17.71
C PRO A 26 -6.62 -4.77 -17.79
N VAL A 27 -5.54 -4.74 -18.57
CA VAL A 27 -4.54 -5.78 -18.57
C VAL A 27 -3.99 -5.84 -17.15
N ALA A 28 -4.25 -6.94 -16.45
CA ALA A 28 -3.82 -7.15 -15.08
C ALA A 28 -2.33 -6.81 -14.97
N ALA A 29 -2.01 -5.80 -14.17
CA ALA A 29 -0.67 -5.25 -14.09
C ALA A 29 0.35 -6.22 -13.44
N HIS A 30 -0.15 -7.34 -12.92
CA HIS A 30 0.63 -8.40 -12.29
C HIS A 30 0.09 -9.78 -12.68
N PRO A 31 0.48 -10.33 -13.84
CA PRO A 31 0.09 -11.69 -14.23
C PRO A 31 0.68 -12.79 -13.33
N GLY A 32 1.68 -12.47 -12.48
CA GLY A 32 2.39 -13.42 -11.62
C GLY A 32 1.77 -13.68 -10.25
N TYR A 33 0.70 -12.98 -9.88
CA TYR A 33 -0.02 -13.19 -8.63
C TYR A 33 -1.43 -13.65 -8.97
N ALA A 34 -1.62 -14.96 -9.13
CA ALA A 34 -2.95 -15.53 -9.30
C ALA A 34 -3.80 -15.14 -8.09
N LEU A 35 -4.94 -14.47 -8.35
CA LEU A 35 -6.00 -14.31 -7.37
C LEU A 35 -6.43 -15.73 -6.98
N GLY A 36 -6.21 -16.11 -5.72
CA GLY A 36 -6.68 -17.38 -5.21
C GLY A 36 -8.19 -17.46 -5.35
N GLY A 37 -8.66 -18.27 -6.31
CA GLY A 37 -10.06 -18.62 -6.53
C GLY A 37 -10.72 -17.86 -7.68
N ALA A 38 -10.65 -18.42 -8.90
CA ALA A 38 -11.68 -18.23 -9.91
C ALA A 38 -11.69 -19.43 -10.87
N GLU A 39 -12.90 -19.83 -11.21
CA GLU A 39 -13.32 -21.01 -11.95
C GLU A 39 -12.67 -21.16 -13.34
N GLU A 40 -12.67 -22.40 -13.83
CA GLU A 40 -12.40 -22.74 -15.23
C GLU A 40 -13.32 -21.92 -16.16
N ALA A 41 -12.78 -20.87 -16.75
CA ALA A 41 -13.41 -20.22 -17.90
C ALA A 41 -12.76 -20.77 -19.18
N CYS A 42 -13.43 -21.76 -19.78
CA CYS A 42 -13.16 -22.23 -21.14
C CYS A 42 -13.25 -21.08 -22.15
N GLY A 43 -12.10 -20.68 -22.71
CA GLY A 43 -11.98 -19.80 -23.87
C GLY A 43 -11.10 -20.47 -24.93
N VAL A 44 -11.63 -20.56 -26.14
CA VAL A 44 -11.13 -21.31 -27.31
C VAL A 44 -9.70 -20.97 -27.71
N ALA A 45 -8.98 -22.01 -28.14
CA ALA A 45 -7.59 -22.00 -28.59
C ALA A 45 -7.37 -21.07 -29.79
N GLU A 46 -6.51 -20.06 -29.61
CA GLU A 46 -5.81 -19.42 -30.71
C GLU A 46 -4.45 -20.09 -30.92
N ALA A 47 -4.08 -20.21 -32.19
CA ALA A 47 -3.01 -21.04 -32.74
C ALA A 47 -1.74 -21.14 -31.88
N GLU A 48 -1.27 -22.37 -31.73
CA GLU A 48 -0.01 -22.77 -31.10
C GLU A 48 1.18 -22.11 -31.81
N ALA A 49 1.53 -20.88 -31.39
CA ALA A 49 2.94 -20.53 -31.32
C ALA A 49 3.54 -21.43 -30.26
N GLU A 50 4.64 -22.13 -30.56
CA GLU A 50 5.44 -22.82 -29.55
C GLU A 50 5.74 -21.82 -28.43
N ALA A 51 4.95 -21.86 -27.36
CA ALA A 51 5.18 -21.05 -26.19
C ALA A 51 6.44 -21.63 -25.56
N GLU A 52 7.59 -21.00 -25.83
CA GLU A 52 8.78 -21.25 -25.04
C GLU A 52 8.37 -21.23 -23.57
N ALA A 53 8.59 -22.35 -22.88
CA ALA A 53 8.28 -22.46 -21.48
C ALA A 53 9.17 -21.46 -20.73
N LEU A 54 8.61 -20.28 -20.46
CA LEU A 54 9.32 -19.24 -19.74
C LEU A 54 9.69 -19.79 -18.36
N PRO A 55 10.95 -19.64 -17.92
CA PRO A 55 11.34 -20.08 -16.60
C PRO A 55 10.52 -19.33 -15.55
N ALA A 56 10.09 -20.04 -14.51
CA ALA A 56 9.46 -19.40 -13.37
C ALA A 56 10.45 -18.40 -12.75
N PRO A 57 10.02 -17.17 -12.40
CA PRO A 57 10.89 -16.21 -11.77
C PRO A 57 11.38 -16.74 -10.42
N GLU A 58 12.70 -16.75 -10.23
CA GLU A 58 13.34 -17.18 -8.99
C GLU A 58 13.17 -16.09 -7.92
N ARG A 59 12.51 -16.42 -6.80
CA ARG A 59 12.46 -15.54 -5.62
C ARG A 59 13.62 -15.85 -4.70
N ARG A 60 14.49 -14.87 -4.45
CA ARG A 60 15.58 -14.99 -3.48
C ARG A 60 15.04 -14.76 -2.07
N GLU A 61 14.73 -15.85 -1.37
CA GLU A 61 14.19 -15.85 -0.01
C GLU A 61 15.24 -16.17 1.06
N GLU A 62 16.52 -15.90 0.79
CA GLU A 62 17.63 -16.15 1.70
C GLU A 62 18.57 -14.94 1.80
N PHE A 63 19.01 -14.62 3.02
CA PHE A 63 20.01 -13.59 3.31
C PHE A 63 20.84 -14.00 4.53
N ASP A 64 22.17 -13.93 4.40
CA ASP A 64 23.14 -14.25 5.46
C ASP A 64 22.90 -15.61 6.15
N GLY A 65 22.55 -16.63 5.35
CA GLY A 65 22.25 -17.99 5.83
C GLY A 65 20.91 -18.14 6.56
N GLY A 66 20.11 -17.07 6.64
CA GLY A 66 18.75 -17.07 7.18
C GLY A 66 17.68 -17.01 6.09
N ARG A 67 16.46 -17.41 6.46
CA ARG A 67 15.27 -17.26 5.61
C ARG A 67 14.76 -15.83 5.66
N ILE A 68 14.49 -15.24 4.50
CA ILE A 68 13.74 -14.00 4.34
C ILE A 68 12.24 -14.33 4.39
N VAL A 69 11.51 -13.61 5.22
CA VAL A 69 10.05 -13.69 5.28
C VAL A 69 9.50 -12.33 4.87
N ASP A 70 8.75 -12.31 3.77
CA ASP A 70 8.02 -11.12 3.36
C ASP A 70 6.82 -10.91 4.29
N ILE A 71 6.77 -9.73 4.91
CA ILE A 71 5.68 -9.28 5.78
C ILE A 71 4.91 -8.11 5.15
N SER A 72 5.11 -7.88 3.86
CA SER A 72 4.50 -6.80 3.09
C SER A 72 3.17 -7.26 2.50
N HIS A 73 2.19 -6.36 2.47
CA HIS A 73 0.97 -6.62 1.73
C HIS A 73 1.20 -6.51 0.24
N TYR A 74 0.73 -7.52 -0.48
CA TYR A 74 0.66 -7.45 -1.93
C TYR A 74 -0.33 -6.36 -2.35
N TYR A 75 0.12 -5.46 -3.22
CA TYR A 75 -0.70 -4.36 -3.70
C TYR A 75 -1.78 -4.84 -4.67
N ARG A 76 -3.03 -4.54 -4.33
CA ARG A 76 -4.22 -4.83 -5.13
C ARG A 76 -5.12 -3.60 -5.17
N GLU A 77 -5.95 -3.52 -6.19
CA GLU A 77 -6.89 -2.39 -6.33
C GLU A 77 -8.00 -2.41 -5.26
N ASP A 78 -8.24 -3.58 -4.66
CA ASP A 78 -9.25 -3.82 -3.63
C ASP A 78 -8.68 -3.80 -2.20
N MET A 79 -7.46 -3.30 -1.99
CA MET A 79 -6.95 -3.11 -0.63
C MET A 79 -7.74 -2.02 0.10
N PRO A 80 -7.84 -2.09 1.44
CA PRO A 80 -8.52 -1.05 2.18
C PRO A 80 -7.71 0.26 2.09
N ALA A 81 -8.43 1.37 1.89
CA ALA A 81 -7.88 2.71 2.00
C ALA A 81 -8.49 3.43 3.21
N TRP A 82 -7.74 4.34 3.82
CA TRP A 82 -8.17 5.06 5.02
C TRP A 82 -9.57 5.65 4.86
N GLU A 83 -10.48 5.30 5.78
CA GLU A 83 -11.87 5.79 5.83
C GLU A 83 -12.65 5.63 4.51
N SER A 84 -12.29 4.63 3.69
CA SER A 84 -12.93 4.34 2.41
C SER A 84 -13.67 3.01 2.43
N ALA A 85 -14.89 2.99 1.89
CA ALA A 85 -15.60 1.76 1.55
C ALA A 85 -15.15 1.18 0.19
N GLU A 86 -14.52 2.01 -0.65
CA GLU A 86 -14.20 1.67 -2.04
C GLU A 86 -12.78 1.08 -2.22
N GLY A 87 -12.00 1.00 -1.16
CA GLY A 87 -10.60 0.55 -1.22
C GLY A 87 -9.67 1.57 -1.88
N SER A 88 -8.48 1.11 -2.30
CA SER A 88 -7.42 1.93 -2.89
C SER A 88 -7.65 2.32 -4.35
N GLY A 89 -8.49 1.56 -5.08
CA GLY A 89 -8.74 1.77 -6.50
C GLY A 89 -7.55 1.44 -7.39
N GLY A 90 -7.65 1.82 -8.67
CA GLY A 90 -6.61 1.58 -9.68
C GLY A 90 -5.33 2.36 -9.36
N PHE A 91 -4.27 1.63 -9.00
CA PHE A 91 -2.99 2.22 -8.60
C PHE A 91 -1.85 2.00 -9.60
N LEU A 92 -1.97 1.01 -10.48
CA LEU A 92 -0.95 0.65 -11.46
C LEU A 92 -1.58 0.58 -12.84
N ARG A 93 -1.04 1.36 -13.77
CA ARG A 93 -1.51 1.42 -15.16
C ARG A 93 -0.37 1.13 -16.10
N LEU A 94 -0.58 0.25 -17.07
CA LEU A 94 0.32 0.09 -18.21
C LEU A 94 0.08 1.22 -19.21
N ALA A 95 0.89 2.27 -19.15
CA ALA A 95 0.76 3.47 -19.98
C ALA A 95 1.14 3.21 -21.44
N ARG A 96 2.16 2.39 -21.69
CA ARG A 96 2.54 1.89 -23.03
C ARG A 96 2.95 0.43 -22.93
N SER A 97 2.55 -0.39 -23.90
CA SER A 97 2.90 -1.82 -23.92
C SER A 97 3.59 -2.21 -25.21
N MET A 98 4.53 -3.15 -25.14
CA MET A 98 5.19 -3.71 -26.31
C MET A 98 4.18 -4.42 -27.22
N ARG A 99 3.19 -5.09 -26.61
CA ARG A 99 2.06 -5.68 -27.33
C ARG A 99 1.27 -4.65 -28.15
N ASN A 100 1.18 -3.41 -27.67
CA ASN A 100 0.41 -2.33 -28.32
C ASN A 100 1.32 -1.28 -29.00
N GLY A 101 2.47 -1.71 -29.53
CA GLY A 101 3.31 -0.86 -30.39
C GLY A 101 4.35 0.00 -29.67
N SER A 102 4.70 -0.33 -28.42
CA SER A 102 5.89 0.24 -27.78
C SER A 102 7.15 -0.51 -28.22
N ASP A 103 8.04 0.17 -28.94
CA ASP A 103 9.13 -0.48 -29.67
C ASP A 103 10.20 -1.14 -28.79
N ILE A 104 10.34 -0.73 -27.52
CA ILE A 104 11.50 -1.11 -26.68
C ILE A 104 11.17 -1.66 -25.30
N ALA A 105 9.98 -1.35 -24.75
CA ALA A 105 9.64 -1.68 -23.36
C ALA A 105 8.15 -1.54 -23.06
N ASN A 106 7.72 -2.15 -21.95
CA ASN A 106 6.48 -1.83 -21.26
C ASN A 106 6.72 -0.66 -20.30
N PHE A 107 5.90 0.37 -20.35
CA PHE A 107 5.98 1.55 -19.49
C PHE A 107 4.76 1.59 -18.58
N SER A 108 4.98 1.49 -17.27
CA SER A 108 3.93 1.51 -16.26
C SER A 108 3.96 2.80 -15.44
N GLU A 109 2.78 3.27 -15.04
CA GLU A 109 2.57 4.38 -14.12
C GLU A 109 2.02 3.84 -12.80
N LEU A 110 2.65 4.27 -11.70
CA LEU A 110 2.24 3.92 -10.34
C LEU A 110 1.72 5.19 -9.65
N ARG A 111 0.51 5.12 -9.08
CA ARG A 111 -0.09 6.20 -8.29
C ARG A 111 -0.55 5.65 -6.96
N LEU A 112 0.14 6.02 -5.89
CA LEU A 112 -0.11 5.55 -4.53
C LEU A 112 -0.18 6.71 -3.55
N THR A 113 -0.95 6.53 -2.49
CA THR A 113 -0.82 7.36 -1.30
C THR A 113 0.37 6.85 -0.47
N ALA A 114 1.04 7.73 0.26
CA ALA A 114 2.17 7.35 1.12
C ALA A 114 1.80 6.32 2.21
N HIS A 115 0.50 6.22 2.55
CA HIS A 115 -0.05 5.35 3.58
C HIS A 115 -0.80 4.13 3.02
N SER A 116 -0.51 3.75 1.77
CA SER A 116 -1.05 2.53 1.16
C SER A 116 -0.29 1.30 1.65
N GLY A 117 -0.99 0.20 1.90
CA GLY A 117 -0.36 -1.09 2.23
C GLY A 117 0.59 -1.05 3.44
N THR A 118 1.63 -1.88 3.42
CA THR A 118 2.71 -1.86 4.42
C THR A 118 3.62 -0.65 4.15
N HIS A 119 3.72 0.27 5.10
CA HIS A 119 4.45 1.54 4.98
C HIS A 119 5.06 1.99 6.32
N VAL A 120 5.74 3.15 6.32
CA VAL A 120 6.28 3.82 7.51
C VAL A 120 5.84 5.27 7.52
N ASP A 121 5.54 5.81 8.70
CA ASP A 121 5.14 7.20 8.88
C ASP A 121 6.32 8.04 9.35
N ALA A 122 6.46 9.24 8.78
CA ALA A 122 7.36 10.29 9.27
C ALA A 122 6.63 11.23 10.24
N PRO A 123 7.33 11.94 11.15
CA PRO A 123 6.69 12.88 12.09
C PRO A 123 5.84 13.95 11.41
N GLY A 124 6.27 14.44 10.24
CA GLY A 124 5.52 15.41 9.45
C GLY A 124 4.15 14.92 8.98
N HIS A 125 3.87 13.62 9.02
CA HIS A 125 2.54 13.09 8.68
C HIS A 125 1.43 13.60 9.62
N VAL A 126 1.71 13.73 10.92
CA VAL A 126 0.69 14.03 11.95
C VAL A 126 0.90 15.35 12.68
N PHE A 127 2.03 16.02 12.45
CA PHE A 127 2.41 17.24 13.16
C PHE A 127 2.87 18.33 12.18
N GLU A 128 2.07 19.38 12.05
CA GLU A 128 2.30 20.49 11.10
C GLU A 128 3.71 21.10 11.22
N HIS A 129 4.14 21.42 12.44
CA HIS A 129 5.46 22.03 12.67
C HIS A 129 6.64 21.13 12.28
N TYR A 130 6.45 19.80 12.27
CA TYR A 130 7.45 18.87 11.77
C TYR A 130 7.42 18.78 10.23
N TYR A 131 6.24 18.90 9.63
CA TYR A 131 6.10 18.99 8.18
C TYR A 131 6.80 20.24 7.63
N ASP A 132 6.52 21.42 8.20
CA ASP A 132 7.16 22.68 7.83
C ASP A 132 8.69 22.65 7.99
N ALA A 133 9.18 21.88 8.97
CA ALA A 133 10.60 21.71 9.24
C ALA A 133 11.27 20.59 8.43
N GLY A 134 10.52 19.89 7.57
CA GLY A 134 11.06 18.86 6.68
C GLY A 134 11.39 17.52 7.36
N PHE A 135 10.74 17.17 8.47
CA PHE A 135 10.88 15.85 9.10
C PHE A 135 10.08 14.80 8.32
N ASP A 136 10.60 14.43 7.16
CA ASP A 136 10.03 13.46 6.22
C ASP A 136 10.79 12.11 6.26
N VAL A 137 10.35 11.12 5.48
CA VAL A 137 10.86 9.73 5.50
C VAL A 137 12.36 9.62 5.19
N ASP A 138 12.92 10.56 4.44
CA ASP A 138 14.34 10.63 4.11
C ASP A 138 15.21 11.11 5.29
N THR A 139 14.59 11.63 6.35
CA THR A 139 15.25 12.02 7.61
C THR A 139 15.31 10.90 8.65
N LEU A 140 14.64 9.77 8.41
CA LEU A 140 14.57 8.65 9.35
C LEU A 140 15.93 7.92 9.47
N ASP A 141 16.29 7.57 10.72
CA ASP A 141 17.51 6.80 10.97
C ASP A 141 17.37 5.36 10.45
N LEU A 142 18.13 5.01 9.42
CA LEU A 142 18.17 3.66 8.86
C LEU A 142 18.61 2.61 9.90
N ALA A 143 19.41 2.99 10.89
CA ALA A 143 19.81 2.13 12.00
C ALA A 143 18.71 1.97 13.07
N VAL A 144 17.56 2.63 12.92
CA VAL A 144 16.28 2.33 13.61
C VAL A 144 15.38 1.44 12.74
N LEU A 145 15.48 1.51 11.42
CA LEU A 145 14.68 0.68 10.51
C LEU A 145 15.26 -0.74 10.32
N ASN A 146 16.59 -0.91 10.42
CA ASN A 146 17.26 -2.18 10.11
C ASN A 146 17.96 -2.79 11.32
N GLY A 147 17.61 -4.03 11.68
CA GLY A 147 18.29 -4.80 12.71
C GLY A 147 17.37 -5.78 13.44
N PRO A 148 17.86 -6.40 14.54
CA PRO A 148 17.09 -7.35 15.32
C PRO A 148 15.76 -6.76 15.79
N ALA A 149 14.69 -7.54 15.66
CA ALA A 149 13.36 -7.19 16.08
C ALA A 149 12.71 -8.32 16.87
N LEU A 150 11.84 -7.97 17.81
CA LEU A 150 11.05 -8.92 18.57
C LEU A 150 9.64 -8.97 18.00
N LEU A 151 9.16 -10.16 17.64
CA LEU A 151 7.75 -10.38 17.35
C LEU A 151 7.02 -10.73 18.64
N VAL A 152 6.01 -9.93 19.02
CA VAL A 152 5.18 -10.17 20.19
C VAL A 152 3.74 -10.44 19.77
N ASP A 153 3.09 -11.35 20.48
CA ASP A 153 1.70 -11.70 20.25
C ASP A 153 0.80 -10.95 21.25
N VAL A 154 -0.09 -10.11 20.74
CA VAL A 154 -1.03 -9.31 21.54
C VAL A 154 -2.30 -10.12 21.82
N PRO A 155 -2.82 -10.13 23.07
CA PRO A 155 -4.11 -10.75 23.39
C PRO A 155 -5.21 -10.35 22.42
N ARG A 156 -5.91 -11.34 21.87
CA ARG A 156 -6.81 -11.15 20.72
C ARG A 156 -8.07 -10.35 21.03
N ASP A 157 -8.45 -10.26 22.29
CA ASP A 157 -9.65 -9.59 22.78
C ASP A 157 -9.41 -8.14 23.25
N LYS A 158 -8.19 -7.59 23.07
CA LYS A 158 -7.82 -6.28 23.65
C LYS A 158 -7.11 -5.34 22.67
N ASN A 159 -7.36 -4.04 22.84
CA ASN A 159 -6.47 -2.99 22.33
C ASN A 159 -5.17 -2.92 23.15
N ILE A 160 -4.13 -2.31 22.60
CA ILE A 160 -2.83 -2.20 23.25
C ILE A 160 -2.86 -1.06 24.26
N THR A 161 -3.32 -1.36 25.48
CA THR A 161 -3.35 -0.48 26.67
C THR A 161 -2.06 -0.60 27.48
N ALA A 162 -1.92 0.19 28.56
CA ALA A 162 -0.80 0.07 29.48
C ALA A 162 -0.75 -1.30 30.18
N GLU A 163 -1.91 -1.85 30.56
CA GLU A 163 -2.02 -3.20 31.14
C GLU A 163 -1.51 -4.26 30.16
N VAL A 164 -1.93 -4.19 28.90
CA VAL A 164 -1.48 -5.12 27.86
C VAL A 164 0.02 -5.00 27.68
N MET A 165 0.55 -3.78 27.49
CA MET A 165 1.99 -3.56 27.33
C MET A 165 2.81 -4.12 28.50
N ALA A 166 2.37 -3.92 29.74
CA ALA A 166 3.03 -4.47 30.93
C ALA A 166 3.04 -6.02 30.90
N SER A 167 1.93 -6.64 30.51
CA SER A 167 1.79 -8.10 30.45
C SER A 167 2.58 -8.77 29.31
N LEU A 168 3.03 -8.02 28.31
CA LEU A 168 3.88 -8.56 27.24
C LEU A 168 5.31 -8.85 27.70
N HIS A 169 5.72 -8.36 28.88
CA HIS A 169 7.03 -8.61 29.49
C HIS A 169 8.22 -8.39 28.51
N ILE A 170 8.15 -7.33 27.69
CA ILE A 170 9.18 -7.03 26.69
C ILE A 170 10.51 -6.73 27.40
N PRO A 171 11.61 -7.47 27.10
CA PRO A 171 12.89 -7.23 27.74
C PRO A 171 13.45 -5.82 27.45
N LYS A 172 14.12 -5.24 28.44
CA LYS A 172 14.93 -4.01 28.24
C LYS A 172 16.02 -4.24 27.19
N GLY A 173 16.38 -3.19 26.47
CA GLY A 173 17.34 -3.23 25.36
C GLY A 173 16.74 -3.60 23.99
N VAL A 174 15.49 -4.08 23.93
CA VAL A 174 14.80 -4.31 22.65
C VAL A 174 14.46 -2.98 22.00
N ARG A 175 14.94 -2.78 20.77
CA ARG A 175 14.81 -1.52 20.01
C ARG A 175 13.66 -1.53 19.01
N ARG A 176 13.22 -2.70 18.56
CA ARG A 176 12.19 -2.87 17.53
C ARG A 176 11.24 -3.97 17.91
N VAL A 177 9.94 -3.70 17.78
CA VAL A 177 8.92 -4.68 18.11
C VAL A 177 7.85 -4.70 17.04
N LEU A 178 7.55 -5.91 16.55
CA LEU A 178 6.40 -6.19 15.70
C LEU A 178 5.28 -6.71 16.60
N PHE A 179 4.15 -6.04 16.61
CA PHE A 179 2.97 -6.44 17.37
C PHE A 179 2.02 -7.21 16.45
N ARG A 180 1.97 -8.53 16.60
CA ARG A 180 0.96 -9.37 15.95
C ARG A 180 -0.34 -9.26 16.74
N THR A 181 -1.39 -8.80 16.09
CA THR A 181 -2.70 -8.56 16.71
C THR A 181 -3.79 -9.38 16.02
N LEU A 182 -5.02 -9.28 16.53
CA LEU A 182 -6.21 -9.86 15.89
C LEU A 182 -6.44 -9.33 14.46
N ASN A 183 -5.82 -8.22 14.06
CA ASN A 183 -6.00 -7.65 12.72
C ASN A 183 -5.56 -8.64 11.62
N THR A 184 -4.44 -9.34 11.82
CA THR A 184 -3.92 -10.32 10.85
C THR A 184 -4.83 -11.55 10.78
N ASP A 185 -5.36 -12.04 11.91
CA ASP A 185 -6.31 -13.16 11.91
C ASP A 185 -7.63 -12.79 11.21
N ARG A 186 -8.08 -11.55 11.37
CA ARG A 186 -9.25 -10.98 10.69
C ARG A 186 -8.99 -10.61 9.23
N LYS A 187 -7.73 -10.72 8.77
CA LYS A 187 -7.28 -10.40 7.42
C LYS A 187 -7.76 -9.03 6.96
N LEU A 188 -7.60 -8.01 7.81
CA LEU A 188 -8.18 -6.68 7.53
C LEU A 188 -7.66 -6.08 6.22
N MET A 189 -6.39 -6.30 5.86
CA MET A 189 -5.82 -5.88 4.58
C MET A 189 -6.27 -6.70 3.35
N TRP A 190 -7.12 -7.71 3.56
CA TRP A 190 -7.82 -8.47 2.51
C TRP A 190 -9.29 -8.06 2.37
N LYS A 191 -9.73 -7.05 3.11
CA LYS A 191 -11.07 -6.46 2.97
C LYS A 191 -10.97 -5.19 2.12
N LYS A 192 -11.94 -4.98 1.24
CA LYS A 192 -12.05 -3.75 0.45
C LYS A 192 -12.40 -2.54 1.33
N GLU A 193 -13.33 -2.72 2.25
CA GLU A 193 -13.78 -1.67 3.16
C GLU A 193 -12.81 -1.49 4.33
N PHE A 194 -12.57 -0.24 4.70
CA PHE A 194 -11.82 0.11 5.89
C PHE A 194 -12.55 -0.29 7.18
N ASP A 195 -11.96 -1.21 7.93
CA ASP A 195 -12.52 -1.71 9.19
C ASP A 195 -12.03 -0.86 10.37
N THR A 196 -12.85 0.07 10.85
CA THR A 196 -12.53 1.00 11.95
C THR A 196 -12.36 0.30 13.30
N SER A 197 -12.76 -0.97 13.43
CA SER A 197 -12.63 -1.75 14.66
C SER A 197 -11.31 -2.53 14.76
N PHE A 198 -10.29 -2.08 14.03
CA PHE A 198 -8.94 -2.63 14.12
C PHE A 198 -8.38 -2.47 15.54
N VAL A 199 -7.63 -3.47 16.00
CA VAL A 199 -6.85 -3.40 17.23
C VAL A 199 -5.75 -2.38 17.04
N GLY A 200 -5.57 -1.44 17.96
CA GLY A 200 -4.52 -0.42 17.90
C GLY A 200 -3.96 -0.05 19.28
N PHE A 201 -3.00 0.88 19.28
CA PHE A 201 -2.51 1.49 20.51
C PHE A 201 -3.55 2.44 21.11
N MET A 202 -3.80 2.27 22.40
CA MET A 202 -4.48 3.28 23.21
C MET A 202 -3.45 4.28 23.74
N LYS A 203 -3.91 5.48 24.11
CA LYS A 203 -3.04 6.56 24.59
C LYS A 203 -2.16 6.14 25.77
N ASP A 204 -2.74 5.40 26.72
CA ASP A 204 -2.04 4.90 27.90
C ASP A 204 -1.01 3.80 27.54
N GLY A 205 -1.31 2.95 26.57
CA GLY A 205 -0.37 1.93 26.06
C GLY A 205 0.84 2.56 25.36
N ALA A 206 0.61 3.59 24.54
CA ALA A 206 1.68 4.33 23.89
C ALA A 206 2.56 5.06 24.92
N GLN A 207 1.96 5.69 25.92
CA GLN A 207 2.71 6.35 27.00
C GLN A 207 3.53 5.35 27.82
N TRP A 208 2.92 4.20 28.18
CA TRP A 208 3.63 3.16 28.92
C TRP A 208 4.86 2.66 28.15
N LEU A 209 4.74 2.47 26.83
CA LEU A 209 5.86 2.07 25.97
C LEU A 209 7.02 3.06 26.06
N VAL A 210 6.73 4.36 25.95
CA VAL A 210 7.73 5.44 26.02
C VAL A 210 8.44 5.45 27.38
N ASP A 211 7.69 5.29 28.46
CA ASP A 211 8.22 5.42 29.83
C ASP A 211 8.98 4.18 30.30
N ASN A 212 8.61 2.99 29.79
CA ASN A 212 9.04 1.71 30.37
C ASN A 212 9.89 0.85 29.42
N THR A 213 10.18 1.27 28.20
CA THR A 213 10.94 0.46 27.24
C THR A 213 12.03 1.24 26.52
N ASP A 214 12.93 0.54 25.82
CA ASP A 214 13.96 1.15 24.96
C ASP A 214 13.55 1.15 23.48
N ILE A 215 12.27 0.84 23.19
CA ILE A 215 11.75 0.67 21.84
C ILE A 215 11.83 2.00 21.07
N LYS A 216 12.30 1.93 19.82
CA LYS A 216 12.39 3.05 18.88
C LYS A 216 11.56 2.85 17.62
N LEU A 217 11.25 1.60 17.28
CA LEU A 217 10.36 1.27 16.17
C LEU A 217 9.26 0.34 16.66
N VAL A 218 8.02 0.78 16.44
CA VAL A 218 6.81 -0.01 16.62
C VAL A 218 6.30 -0.35 15.23
N VAL A 219 6.23 -1.64 14.92
CA VAL A 219 5.56 -2.13 13.72
C VAL A 219 4.23 -2.72 14.16
N HIS A 220 3.15 -2.07 13.76
CA HIS A 220 1.80 -2.51 14.05
C HIS A 220 1.19 -3.10 12.79
N CYS A 221 0.96 -4.41 12.78
CA CYS A 221 0.28 -5.07 11.68
C CYS A 221 -1.21 -4.69 11.71
N ARG A 222 -1.64 -3.87 10.74
CA ARG A 222 -3.06 -3.49 10.60
C ARG A 222 -3.89 -4.55 9.86
N GLY A 223 -3.45 -5.80 9.89
CA GLY A 223 -3.87 -6.85 8.94
C GLY A 223 -2.67 -7.15 8.08
#